data_AF-A0A8S2G120-F1
#
_entry.id   AF-A0A8S2G120-F1
#
_cell.length_a   1.000
_cell.length_b   1.000
_cell.length_c   1.000
_cell.angle_alpha   90.00
_cell.angle_beta   90.00
_cell.angle_gamma   90.00
#
_symmetry.space_group_name_H-M   'P 1'
#
loop_
_entity.id
_entity.type
_entity.pdbx_description
1 polymer ?
#
loop_
_entity_poly.entity_id
_entity_poly.type
_entity_poly.pdbx_seq_one_letter_code
_entity_poly.pdbx_strand_id
1 'polypeptide(L)'
;MFFGYILIQNGILHIEKDPDSLIITIDDDCLYHPSTFAYLIGTVFNLPWNLIPAFLCETYNPRSKIWTWRSTRGKCYGILAAFGSVIYRRRDIDDTIFNYTDVPRSCYIHDDIYISGHLYRKHIRSYTIGRGTGLLDFGIPWSMKYNARRPNMTIGGLENMKELKHDCIRYFNYFR
;
A
#
# COMPACT_ATOMS: atom_id res chain seq x y z
N MET A 1 -19.20 -6.95 14.52
CA MET A 1 -19.02 -7.98 13.47
C MET A 1 -18.17 -7.32 12.39
N PHE A 2 -16.89 -7.68 12.29
CA PHE A 2 -15.98 -7.07 11.30
C PHE A 2 -16.01 -7.91 10.03
N PHE A 3 -16.48 -7.33 8.92
CA PHE A 3 -16.36 -7.94 7.60
C PHE A 3 -15.06 -7.44 6.95
N GLY A 4 -14.07 -8.32 6.83
CA GLY A 4 -12.87 -8.06 6.03
C GLY A 4 -13.04 -8.71 4.66
N TYR A 5 -13.14 -7.90 3.60
CA TYR A 5 -13.20 -8.40 2.22
C TYR A 5 -11.81 -8.33 1.58
N ILE A 6 -11.43 -9.41 0.88
CA ILE A 6 -10.17 -9.58 0.15
C ILE A 6 -10.47 -9.52 -1.36
N LEU A 7 -9.58 -8.85 -2.11
CA LEU A 7 -9.45 -8.69 -3.58
C LEU A 7 -10.33 -7.64 -4.30
N ILE A 8 -9.68 -6.95 -5.24
CA ILE A 8 -10.11 -5.80 -6.07
C ILE A 8 -10.25 -4.50 -5.28
N GLN A 9 -9.13 -3.82 -5.01
CA GLN A 9 -9.13 -2.50 -4.35
C GLN A 9 -10.19 -1.56 -4.93
N ASN A 10 -10.36 -1.50 -6.26
CA ASN A 10 -11.40 -0.66 -6.87
C ASN A 10 -12.83 -1.21 -6.69
N GLY A 11 -13.02 -2.52 -6.77
CA GLY A 11 -14.34 -3.16 -6.66
C GLY A 11 -14.94 -2.95 -5.26
N ILE A 12 -14.14 -3.20 -4.22
CA ILE A 12 -14.60 -2.96 -2.84
C ILE A 12 -14.88 -1.48 -2.58
N LEU A 13 -14.09 -0.55 -3.15
CA LEU A 13 -14.32 0.89 -2.99
C LEU A 13 -15.62 1.39 -3.65
N HIS A 14 -16.13 0.67 -4.65
CA HIS A 14 -17.45 0.91 -5.24
C HIS A 14 -18.61 0.39 -4.38
N ILE A 15 -18.40 -0.68 -3.62
CA ILE A 15 -19.45 -1.36 -2.84
C ILE A 15 -19.50 -0.82 -1.41
N GLU A 16 -18.35 -0.81 -0.75
CA GLU A 16 -18.21 -0.38 0.64
C GLU A 16 -18.21 1.15 0.68
N LYS A 17 -19.16 1.73 1.40
CA LYS A 17 -19.37 3.19 1.48
C LYS A 17 -19.36 3.72 2.91
N ASP A 18 -19.33 2.86 3.93
CA ASP A 18 -19.26 3.28 5.32
C ASP A 18 -17.88 3.92 5.60
N PRO A 19 -17.82 5.21 6.00
CA PRO A 19 -16.55 5.89 6.28
C PRO A 19 -15.74 5.28 7.43
N ASP A 20 -16.36 4.46 8.29
CA ASP A 20 -15.71 3.77 9.42
C ASP A 20 -15.15 2.41 9.05
N SER A 21 -15.42 1.92 7.84
CA SER A 21 -14.85 0.68 7.32
C SER A 21 -13.33 0.76 7.19
N LEU A 22 -12.67 -0.32 7.59
CA LEU A 22 -11.24 -0.54 7.38
C LEU A 22 -11.05 -1.50 6.21
N ILE A 23 -10.22 -1.11 5.25
CA ILE A 23 -9.91 -1.91 4.07
C ILE A 23 -8.49 -2.44 4.22
N ILE A 24 -8.32 -3.75 4.21
CA ILE A 24 -7.01 -4.40 4.34
C ILE A 24 -6.67 -5.10 3.03
N THR A 25 -5.46 -4.88 2.52
CA THR A 25 -4.97 -5.57 1.32
C THR A 25 -4.14 -6.78 1.71
N ILE A 26 -4.34 -7.86 0.96
CA ILE A 26 -3.63 -9.14 1.05
C ILE A 26 -3.52 -9.64 -0.39
N ASP A 27 -2.31 -10.00 -0.81
CA ASP A 27 -2.05 -10.62 -2.10
C ASP A 27 -2.32 -12.12 -2.01
N ASP A 28 -2.91 -12.70 -3.05
CA ASP A 28 -3.29 -14.12 -3.09
C ASP A 28 -2.10 -15.06 -3.34
N ASP A 29 -0.94 -14.51 -3.69
CA ASP A 29 0.33 -15.22 -3.90
C ASP A 29 1.33 -15.05 -2.75
N CYS A 30 0.88 -14.46 -1.63
CA CYS A 30 1.70 -14.18 -0.46
C CYS A 30 1.23 -14.97 0.77
N LEU A 31 2.19 -15.49 1.54
CA LEU A 31 1.96 -16.07 2.86
C LEU A 31 2.28 -15.03 3.93
N TYR A 32 1.26 -14.66 4.71
CA TYR A 32 1.36 -13.65 5.77
C TYR A 32 1.46 -14.29 7.15
N HIS A 33 2.04 -13.56 8.10
CA HIS A 33 2.00 -13.97 9.50
C HIS A 33 0.54 -13.96 10.02
N PRO A 34 0.09 -14.92 10.84
CA PRO A 34 -1.31 -14.99 11.31
C PRO A 34 -1.79 -13.72 12.01
N SER A 35 -0.89 -13.00 12.68
CA SER A 35 -1.22 -11.76 13.39
C SER A 35 -1.26 -10.51 12.50
N THR A 36 -1.03 -10.60 11.18
CA THR A 36 -0.94 -9.45 10.27
C THR A 36 -2.12 -8.49 10.43
N PHE A 37 -3.35 -9.02 10.45
CA PHE A 37 -4.57 -8.23 10.64
C PHE A 37 -4.63 -7.55 12.00
N ALA A 38 -4.39 -8.30 13.09
CA ALA A 38 -4.42 -7.76 14.45
C ALA A 38 -3.42 -6.60 14.64
N TYR A 39 -2.22 -6.71 14.06
CA TYR A 39 -1.23 -5.63 14.10
C TYR A 39 -1.65 -4.40 13.29
N LEU A 40 -2.18 -4.59 12.08
CA LEU A 40 -2.65 -3.48 11.26
C LEU A 40 -3.79 -2.72 11.95
N ILE A 41 -4.79 -3.45 12.46
CA ILE A 41 -5.94 -2.90 13.18
C ILE A 41 -5.46 -2.20 14.45
N GLY A 42 -4.66 -2.86 15.28
CA GLY A 42 -4.11 -2.25 16.49
C GLY A 42 -3.30 -0.99 16.18
N THR A 43 -2.51 -1.00 15.11
CA THR A 43 -1.69 0.17 14.73
C THR A 43 -2.52 1.32 14.18
N VAL A 44 -3.51 1.07 13.31
CA VAL A 44 -4.28 2.15 12.66
C VAL A 44 -5.10 2.99 13.65
N PHE A 45 -5.52 2.39 14.77
CA PHE A 45 -6.21 3.06 15.86
C PHE A 45 -5.28 3.83 16.81
N ASN A 46 -4.00 3.43 16.90
CA ASN A 46 -3.01 4.10 17.77
C ASN A 46 -2.13 5.12 17.04
N LEU A 47 -2.19 5.18 15.71
CA LEU A 47 -1.52 6.21 14.93
C LEU A 47 -2.36 7.50 14.83
N PRO A 48 -1.73 8.67 14.70
CA PRO A 48 -2.38 9.88 14.21
C PRO A 48 -3.26 9.59 12.99
N TRP A 49 -4.42 10.27 12.93
CA TRP A 49 -5.41 10.06 11.88
C TRP A 49 -4.86 10.27 10.46
N ASN A 50 -3.85 11.13 10.30
CA ASN A 50 -3.22 11.41 9.01
C ASN A 50 -2.11 10.41 8.63
N LEU A 51 -2.01 9.28 9.33
CA LEU A 51 -1.08 8.20 9.03
C LEU A 51 -1.81 6.90 8.69
N ILE A 52 -1.28 6.19 7.70
CA ILE A 52 -1.75 4.89 7.23
C ILE A 52 -0.65 3.83 7.41
N PRO A 53 -0.88 2.78 8.22
CA PRO A 53 0.13 1.76 8.46
C PRO A 53 0.24 0.72 7.34
N ALA A 54 1.46 0.30 7.05
CA ALA A 54 1.82 -0.82 6.19
C ALA A 54 3.09 -1.52 6.68
N PHE A 55 3.33 -2.77 6.31
CA PHE A 55 4.60 -3.45 6.64
C PHE A 55 5.75 -3.06 5.72
N LEU A 56 5.43 -2.62 4.51
CA LEU A 56 6.40 -2.22 3.51
C LEU A 56 6.00 -0.88 2.90
N CYS A 57 7.00 -0.02 2.73
CA CYS A 57 6.88 1.21 1.99
C CYS A 57 7.98 1.28 0.94
N GLU A 58 7.66 1.74 -0.24
CA GLU A 58 8.65 1.97 -1.29
C GLU A 58 8.86 3.45 -1.50
N THR A 59 10.11 3.88 -1.62
CA THR A 59 10.45 5.27 -1.92
C THR A 59 11.21 5.36 -3.23
N TYR A 60 11.06 6.47 -3.92
CA TYR A 60 11.83 6.79 -5.10
C TYR A 60 12.57 8.11 -4.89
N ASN A 61 13.88 8.09 -5.10
CA ASN A 61 14.68 9.30 -5.12
C ASN A 61 14.88 9.76 -6.57
N PRO A 62 14.23 10.83 -7.04
CA PRO A 62 14.37 11.29 -8.43
C PRO A 62 15.74 11.87 -8.76
N ARG A 63 16.57 12.25 -7.76
CA ARG A 63 17.95 12.72 -8.02
C ARG A 63 18.87 11.55 -8.36
N SER A 64 18.83 10.49 -7.55
CA SER A 64 19.64 9.29 -7.80
C SER A 64 18.97 8.29 -8.74
N LYS A 65 17.68 8.47 -9.04
CA LYS A 65 16.81 7.54 -9.80
C LYS A 65 16.73 6.14 -9.16
N ILE A 66 16.84 6.06 -7.83
CA ILE A 66 16.86 4.81 -7.08
C ILE A 66 15.52 4.58 -6.40
N TRP A 67 15.03 3.34 -6.51
CA TRP A 67 13.93 2.79 -5.71
C TRP A 67 14.48 2.11 -4.46
N THR A 68 13.90 2.38 -3.31
CA THR A 68 14.32 1.81 -2.02
C THR A 68 13.12 1.25 -1.27
N TRP A 69 13.28 0.04 -0.75
CA TRP A 69 12.33 -0.54 0.19
C TRP A 69 12.64 -0.08 1.60
N ARG A 70 11.61 0.40 2.30
CA ARG A 70 11.64 0.69 3.71
C ARG A 70 10.75 -0.30 4.46
N SER A 71 11.41 -1.04 5.33
CA SER A 71 10.80 -1.95 6.29
C SER A 71 11.17 -1.56 7.73
N THR A 72 11.69 -0.36 7.97
CA THR A 72 11.98 0.13 9.33
C THR A 72 10.79 0.93 9.86
N ARG A 73 10.51 0.77 11.15
CA ARG A 73 9.38 1.45 11.79
C ARG A 73 9.46 2.98 11.64
N GLY A 74 8.33 3.64 11.39
CA GLY A 74 8.23 5.09 11.35
C GLY A 74 7.56 5.65 10.10
N LYS A 75 7.40 6.98 10.06
CA LYS A 75 6.81 7.69 8.92
C LYS A 75 7.58 7.41 7.64
N CYS A 76 6.87 6.99 6.60
CA CYS A 76 7.40 6.84 5.26
C CYS A 76 6.68 7.82 4.33
N TYR A 77 7.43 8.63 3.58
CA TYR A 77 6.87 9.57 2.61
C TYR A 77 6.85 8.96 1.20
N GLY A 78 6.45 7.69 1.12
CA GLY A 78 6.50 6.90 -0.10
C GLY A 78 5.23 6.10 -0.32
N ILE A 79 5.33 5.15 -1.24
CA ILE A 79 4.25 4.30 -1.72
C ILE A 79 3.98 3.18 -0.72
N LEU A 80 2.72 3.01 -0.35
CA LEU A 80 2.24 1.87 0.44
C LEU A 80 2.25 0.64 -0.44
N ALA A 81 3.13 -0.30 -0.14
CA ALA A 81 3.27 -1.51 -0.93
C ALA A 81 2.12 -2.49 -0.60
N ALA A 82 1.08 -2.50 -1.44
CA ALA A 82 -0.17 -3.22 -1.18
C ALA A 82 0.04 -4.73 -0.93
N PHE A 83 0.96 -5.35 -1.66
CA PHE A 83 1.36 -6.76 -1.46
C PHE A 83 2.00 -6.98 -0.08
N GLY A 84 2.60 -5.96 0.52
CA GLY A 84 3.13 -6.01 1.89
C GLY A 84 2.05 -6.01 2.98
N SER A 85 0.77 -5.95 2.60
CA SER A 85 -0.36 -5.65 3.46
C SER A 85 -0.37 -4.23 4.01
N VAL A 86 -1.48 -3.55 3.74
CA VAL A 86 -1.77 -2.16 4.07
C VAL A 86 -3.19 -2.10 4.64
N ILE A 87 -3.43 -1.20 5.58
CA ILE A 87 -4.79 -0.92 6.08
C ILE A 87 -5.18 0.53 5.79
N TYR A 88 -6.24 0.70 5.01
CA TYR A 88 -6.81 1.99 4.68
C TYR A 88 -8.06 2.24 5.52
N ARG A 89 -8.36 3.51 5.81
CA ARG A 89 -9.68 3.91 6.30
C ARG A 89 -10.53 4.30 5.10
N ARG A 90 -11.78 3.84 5.04
CA ARG A 90 -12.66 4.13 3.90
C ARG A 90 -12.88 5.63 3.71
N ARG A 91 -12.98 6.41 4.79
CA ARG A 91 -13.06 7.88 4.77
C ARG A 91 -11.87 8.59 4.10
N ASP A 92 -10.70 7.96 4.08
CA ASP A 92 -9.48 8.57 3.55
C ASP A 92 -9.45 8.49 2.01
N ILE A 93 -10.23 7.58 1.42
CA ILE A 93 -10.35 7.36 -0.03
C ILE A 93 -11.72 7.87 -0.49
N ASP A 94 -11.78 8.91 -1.31
CA ASP A 94 -13.04 9.43 -1.86
C ASP A 94 -13.21 9.01 -3.32
N ASP A 95 -14.34 9.39 -3.93
CA ASP A 95 -14.68 8.99 -5.30
C ASP A 95 -13.75 9.62 -6.36
N THR A 96 -12.88 10.57 -6.01
CA THR A 96 -11.89 11.12 -6.97
C THR A 96 -10.88 10.07 -7.42
N ILE A 97 -10.72 8.98 -6.66
CA ILE A 97 -9.92 7.83 -7.07
C ILE A 97 -10.42 7.19 -8.37
N PHE A 98 -11.72 7.29 -8.69
CA PHE A 98 -12.28 6.72 -9.91
C PHE A 98 -12.20 7.69 -11.12
N ASN A 99 -11.71 8.91 -10.92
CA ASN A 99 -11.55 9.86 -12.03
C ASN A 99 -10.19 9.67 -12.71
N TYR A 100 -10.23 9.03 -13.89
CA TYR A 100 -9.04 8.73 -14.68
C TYR A 100 -8.79 9.69 -15.86
N THR A 101 -9.55 10.80 -15.97
CA THR A 101 -9.55 11.70 -17.14
C THR A 101 -8.15 12.17 -17.54
N ASP A 102 -7.32 12.56 -16.56
CA ASP A 102 -5.94 13.04 -16.78
C ASP A 102 -4.87 12.10 -16.19
N VAL A 103 -5.26 10.86 -15.89
CA VAL A 103 -4.37 9.89 -15.24
C VAL A 103 -3.65 9.08 -16.33
N PRO A 104 -2.31 8.99 -16.31
CA PRO A 104 -1.58 8.14 -17.25
C PRO A 104 -2.02 6.68 -17.14
N ARG A 105 -2.09 5.98 -18.27
CA ARG A 105 -2.42 4.55 -18.30
C ARG A 105 -1.52 3.70 -17.40
N SER A 106 -0.28 4.13 -17.18
CA SER A 106 0.63 3.44 -16.26
C SER A 106 0.09 3.39 -14.82
N CYS A 107 -0.68 4.37 -14.36
CA CYS A 107 -1.29 4.31 -13.03
C CYS A 107 -2.44 3.29 -12.92
N TYR A 108 -2.96 2.79 -14.04
CA TYR A 108 -4.08 1.84 -14.02
C TYR A 108 -3.59 0.45 -13.60
N ILE A 109 -2.29 0.20 -13.75
CA ILE A 109 -1.60 -1.04 -13.39
C ILE A 109 -0.68 -0.90 -12.18
N HIS A 110 -0.62 0.31 -11.60
CA HIS A 110 0.17 0.66 -10.41
C HIS A 110 -0.76 1.28 -9.37
N ASP A 111 -1.72 0.48 -8.93
CA ASP A 111 -2.74 0.84 -7.95
C ASP A 111 -2.12 1.28 -6.61
N ASP A 112 -1.05 0.62 -6.18
CA ASP A 112 -0.23 0.99 -5.02
C ASP A 112 0.26 2.45 -5.07
N ILE A 113 0.83 2.87 -6.20
CA ILE A 113 1.27 4.24 -6.46
C ILE A 113 0.07 5.17 -6.53
N TYR A 114 -0.97 4.78 -7.26
CA TYR A 114 -2.12 5.61 -7.51
C TYR A 114 -2.91 5.95 -6.24
N ILE A 115 -3.20 4.94 -5.41
CA ILE A 115 -3.85 5.11 -4.10
C ILE A 115 -2.96 5.94 -3.17
N SER A 116 -1.67 5.61 -3.07
CA SER A 116 -0.73 6.40 -2.26
C SER A 116 -0.73 7.86 -2.70
N GLY A 117 -0.88 8.10 -4.00
CA GLY A 117 -1.04 9.38 -4.69
C GLY A 117 -2.14 10.24 -4.13
N HIS A 118 -3.34 9.67 -4.16
CA HIS A 118 -4.55 10.30 -3.66
C HIS A 118 -4.46 10.57 -2.17
N LEU A 119 -3.99 9.61 -1.37
CA LEU A 119 -3.77 9.81 0.07
C LEU A 119 -2.78 10.95 0.33
N TYR A 120 -1.69 11.01 -0.44
CA TYR A 120 -0.70 12.05 -0.31
C TYR A 120 -1.26 13.45 -0.56
N ARG A 121 -2.07 13.62 -1.62
CA ARG A 121 -2.75 14.88 -1.95
C ARG A 121 -3.71 15.33 -0.83
N LYS A 122 -4.23 14.38 -0.05
CA LYS A 122 -5.10 14.64 1.12
C LYS A 122 -4.33 14.82 2.44
N HIS A 123 -3.03 15.05 2.39
CA HIS A 123 -2.15 15.18 3.56
C HIS A 123 -2.07 13.94 4.46
N ILE A 124 -2.41 12.76 3.92
CA ILE A 124 -2.25 11.47 4.58
C ILE A 124 -0.90 10.89 4.17
N ARG A 125 -0.16 10.32 5.13
CA ARG A 125 1.19 9.82 4.92
C ARG A 125 1.31 8.36 5.34
N SER A 126 2.20 7.65 4.65
CA SER A 126 2.48 6.26 4.94
C SER A 126 3.25 6.12 6.25
N TYR A 127 3.02 5.04 6.97
CA TYR A 127 3.75 4.69 8.18
C TYR A 127 4.16 3.23 8.08
N THR A 128 5.45 2.96 8.12
CA THR A 128 5.95 1.60 8.12
C THR A 128 5.89 1.06 9.55
N ILE A 129 5.22 -0.06 9.76
CA ILE A 129 5.13 -0.74 11.06
C ILE A 129 6.48 -1.40 11.41
N GLY A 130 7.19 -1.86 10.38
CA GLY A 130 8.53 -2.42 10.47
C GLY A 130 8.57 -3.95 10.36
N ARG A 131 9.55 -4.48 9.64
CA ARG A 131 10.04 -5.87 9.78
C ARG A 131 11.02 -5.85 10.94
N GLY A 132 10.62 -6.39 12.08
CA GLY A 132 11.38 -6.23 13.33
C GLY A 132 12.86 -6.61 13.24
N THR A 133 13.74 -5.64 13.50
CA THR A 133 14.81 -5.80 14.50
C THR A 133 14.35 -5.30 15.88
N GLY A 134 13.28 -4.51 15.93
CA GLY A 134 12.45 -4.37 17.12
C GLY A 134 11.36 -5.44 17.03
N LEU A 135 11.36 -6.34 18.00
CA LEU A 135 10.21 -7.14 18.41
C LEU A 135 8.90 -6.40 17.99
N LEU A 136 7.93 -7.09 17.39
CA LEU A 136 6.54 -6.68 17.66
C LEU A 136 6.38 -6.61 19.19
N ASP A 137 5.37 -5.99 19.80
CA ASP A 137 5.30 -5.95 21.28
C ASP A 137 5.32 -7.35 21.96
N PHE A 138 5.32 -8.43 21.16
CA PHE A 138 5.48 -9.86 21.50
C PHE A 138 6.71 -10.59 20.93
N GLY A 139 7.60 -9.91 20.20
CA GLY A 139 8.90 -10.48 19.84
C GLY A 139 9.04 -11.33 18.59
N ILE A 140 8.07 -11.28 17.68
CA ILE A 140 8.07 -12.10 16.47
C ILE A 140 8.32 -11.23 15.23
N PRO A 141 9.32 -11.51 14.38
CA PRO A 141 9.51 -10.79 13.12
C PRO A 141 8.33 -11.05 12.16
N TRP A 142 7.79 -10.01 11.53
CA TRP A 142 6.84 -10.20 10.44
C TRP A 142 7.52 -10.88 9.24
N SER A 143 7.05 -12.07 8.89
CA SER A 143 7.59 -12.88 7.80
C SER A 143 6.58 -13.07 6.68
N MET A 144 6.42 -12.07 5.82
CA MET A 144 5.74 -12.33 4.54
C MET A 144 6.67 -13.07 3.60
N LYS A 145 6.20 -14.23 3.14
CA LYS A 145 6.89 -15.03 2.13
C LYS A 145 6.08 -14.92 0.83
N TYR A 146 6.69 -14.41 -0.22
CA TYR A 146 6.09 -14.43 -1.54
C TYR A 146 6.29 -15.81 -2.16
N ASN A 147 5.37 -16.23 -3.01
CA ASN A 147 5.59 -17.42 -3.83
C ASN A 147 6.74 -17.14 -4.82
N ALA A 148 7.86 -17.84 -4.67
CA ALA A 148 9.05 -17.63 -5.50
C ALA A 148 8.80 -17.96 -6.99
N ARG A 149 7.81 -18.81 -7.28
CA ARG A 149 7.33 -19.05 -8.64
C ARG A 149 6.28 -18.00 -8.97
N ARG A 150 6.71 -16.89 -9.57
CA ARG A 150 5.79 -15.93 -10.16
C ARG A 150 5.08 -16.61 -11.34
N PRO A 151 3.76 -16.79 -11.32
CA PRO A 151 3.05 -17.29 -12.49
C PRO A 151 3.28 -16.33 -13.68
N ASN A 152 3.24 -16.85 -14.91
CA ASN A 152 3.40 -16.05 -16.13
C ASN A 152 2.35 -14.92 -16.28
N MET A 153 1.35 -14.86 -15.40
CA MET A 153 0.28 -13.86 -15.38
C MET A 153 0.48 -12.76 -14.32
N THR A 154 1.64 -12.68 -13.65
CA THR A 154 1.89 -11.55 -12.74
C THR A 154 2.14 -10.26 -13.50
N ILE A 155 1.65 -9.14 -12.97
CA ILE A 155 1.92 -7.81 -13.54
C ILE A 155 3.42 -7.50 -13.59
N GLY A 156 4.19 -8.04 -12.63
CA GLY A 156 5.65 -7.93 -12.60
C GLY A 156 6.38 -8.67 -13.72
N GLY A 157 5.68 -9.44 -14.55
CA GLY A 157 6.21 -10.11 -15.74
C GLY A 157 6.01 -9.34 -17.06
N LEU A 158 5.26 -8.22 -17.06
CA LEU A 158 5.13 -7.37 -18.25
C LEU A 158 6.46 -6.69 -18.55
N GLU A 159 6.75 -6.43 -19.84
CA GLU A 159 8.07 -5.97 -20.28
C GLU A 159 8.47 -4.63 -19.64
N ASN A 160 7.97 -3.49 -20.03
CA ASN A 160 8.40 -2.16 -19.57
C ASN A 160 7.95 -1.74 -18.14
N MET A 161 7.73 -2.66 -17.18
CA MET A 161 7.11 -2.34 -15.89
C MET A 161 7.82 -1.26 -15.07
N LYS A 162 9.16 -1.19 -15.13
CA LYS A 162 9.92 -0.16 -14.40
C LYS A 162 9.66 1.24 -14.96
N GLU A 163 9.48 1.35 -16.27
CA GLU A 163 9.21 2.61 -16.97
C GLU A 163 7.78 3.08 -16.70
N LEU A 164 6.81 2.16 -16.82
CA LEU A 164 5.41 2.45 -16.47
C LEU A 164 5.29 2.91 -15.01
N LYS A 165 6.01 2.27 -14.10
CA LYS A 165 6.09 2.68 -12.70
C LYS A 165 6.60 4.11 -12.53
N HIS A 166 7.66 4.47 -13.27
CA HIS A 166 8.22 5.83 -13.28
C HIS A 166 7.22 6.87 -13.80
N ASP A 167 6.44 6.54 -14.82
CA ASP A 167 5.45 7.45 -15.37
C ASP A 167 4.30 7.73 -14.38
N CYS A 168 3.84 6.69 -13.66
CA CYS A 168 2.78 6.90 -12.68
C CYS A 168 3.26 7.72 -11.48
N ILE A 169 4.45 7.42 -10.93
CA ILE A 169 4.97 8.21 -9.80
C ILE A 169 5.28 9.67 -10.21
N ARG A 170 5.65 9.91 -11.48
CA ARG A 170 5.84 11.27 -12.03
C ARG A 170 4.54 12.07 -12.03
N TYR A 171 3.39 11.44 -12.31
CA TYR A 171 2.07 12.11 -12.24
C TYR A 171 1.76 12.65 -10.84
N PHE A 172 2.27 12.00 -9.79
CA PHE A 172 2.20 12.49 -8.41
C PHE A 172 3.45 13.26 -7.97
N ASN A 173 4.24 13.78 -8.91
CA ASN A 173 5.47 14.54 -8.67
C ASN A 173 6.45 13.82 -7.71
N TYR A 174 6.59 12.51 -7.88
CA TYR A 174 7.53 11.65 -7.15
C TYR A 174 7.32 11.53 -5.63
N PHE A 175 6.18 11.94 -5.10
CA PHE A 175 5.90 12.08 -3.65
C PHE A 175 6.98 12.86 -2.88
N ARG A 176 6.73 14.15 -2.71
CA ARG A 176 7.50 15.07 -1.87
C ARG A 176 6.59 16.00 -1.11
#